data_AF-A0A8J5TTV4-F1
#
_entry.id   AF-A0A8J5TTV4-F1
#
_cell.length_a   1.000
_cell.length_b   1.000
_cell.length_c   1.000
_cell.angle_alpha   90.00
_cell.angle_beta   90.00
_cell.angle_gamma   90.00
#
_symmetry.space_group_name_H-M   'P 1'
#
loop_
_entity.id
_entity.type
_entity.pdbx_description
1 polymer ?
#
loop_
_entity_poly.entity_id
_entity_poly.type
_entity_poly.pdbx_seq_one_letter_code
_entity_poly.pdbx_strand_id
1 'polypeptide(L)'
;MSSAPTEEDILSRELCRFSQREGLKDFSFEGSIEPTIFWPSESDTAEEPHWPSLKAFGLTPHEISPSGKRLLVHKPWRSADNAADWRRMYPVDDVVNEYFVAAARCVSRMPKAEYLSIELKDSWYTSLVFCTGYPDSPDEPVLRLSGGGGSTILEETEKEWRKTVEIHNLEFSMEVDEEQD
;
A
#
# COMPACT_ATOMS: atom_id res chain seq x y z
N MET A 1 23.91 20.83 -16.04
CA MET A 1 23.61 20.26 -14.71
C MET A 1 23.45 18.77 -14.91
N SER A 2 24.33 17.96 -14.34
CA SER A 2 24.25 16.50 -14.45
C SER A 2 23.07 16.06 -13.60
N SER A 3 21.97 15.65 -14.22
CA SER A 3 20.98 14.82 -13.55
C SER A 3 21.70 13.54 -13.18
N ALA A 4 21.97 13.33 -11.88
CA ALA A 4 22.38 12.02 -11.42
C ALA A 4 21.32 11.02 -11.94
N PRO A 5 21.72 9.88 -12.53
CA PRO A 5 20.75 8.85 -12.84
C PRO A 5 20.05 8.51 -11.53
N THR A 6 18.73 8.60 -11.50
CA THR A 6 17.93 8.03 -10.41
C THR A 6 18.38 6.57 -10.32
N GLU A 7 19.06 6.22 -9.24
CA GLU A 7 19.54 4.86 -9.05
C GLU A 7 18.29 3.97 -9.10
N GLU A 8 18.22 3.12 -10.12
CA GLU A 8 17.03 2.34 -10.41
C GLU A 8 16.69 1.46 -9.21
N ASP A 9 15.43 1.44 -8.78
CA ASP A 9 15.02 0.58 -7.66
C ASP A 9 14.95 -0.89 -8.10
N ILE A 10 16.13 -1.51 -8.13
CA ILE A 10 16.33 -2.89 -8.54
C ILE A 10 15.58 -3.84 -7.61
N LEU A 11 15.57 -3.59 -6.30
CA LEU A 11 14.97 -4.50 -5.34
C LEU A 11 13.46 -4.61 -5.57
N SER A 12 12.75 -3.48 -5.60
CA SER A 12 11.29 -3.51 -5.77
C SER A 12 10.91 -4.08 -7.12
N ARG A 13 11.67 -3.79 -8.18
CA ARG A 13 11.46 -4.40 -9.50
C ARG A 13 11.61 -5.93 -9.47
N GLU A 14 12.69 -6.45 -8.87
CA GLU A 14 12.89 -7.90 -8.82
C GLU A 14 11.88 -8.58 -7.92
N LEU A 15 11.45 -7.94 -6.83
CA LEU A 15 10.35 -8.43 -5.99
C LEU A 15 9.02 -8.44 -6.77
N CYS A 16 8.76 -7.42 -7.59
CA CYS A 16 7.60 -7.41 -8.48
C CYS A 16 7.63 -8.62 -9.43
N ARG A 17 8.75 -8.85 -10.13
CA ARG A 17 8.91 -10.01 -11.02
C ARG A 17 8.77 -11.34 -10.28
N PHE A 18 9.33 -11.44 -9.08
CA PHE A 18 9.24 -12.64 -8.25
C PHE A 18 7.79 -12.92 -7.83
N SER A 19 7.04 -11.88 -7.46
CA SER A 19 5.65 -12.00 -7.01
C SER A 19 4.69 -12.49 -8.11
N GLN A 20 5.05 -12.32 -9.38
CA GLN A 20 4.25 -12.72 -10.55
C GLN A 20 4.39 -14.22 -10.92
N ARG A 21 5.25 -14.98 -10.22
CA ARG A 21 5.53 -16.38 -10.57
C ARG A 21 4.27 -17.26 -10.47
N GLU A 22 4.09 -18.10 -11.48
CA GLU A 22 3.04 -19.12 -11.44
C GLU A 22 3.20 -20.04 -10.23
N GLY A 23 2.09 -20.33 -9.54
CA GLY A 23 2.07 -21.14 -8.34
C GLY A 23 2.39 -20.41 -7.04
N LEU A 24 2.92 -19.18 -7.08
CA LEU A 24 3.05 -18.35 -5.89
C LEU A 24 1.66 -17.86 -5.45
N LYS A 25 1.26 -18.22 -4.23
CA LYS A 25 -0.06 -17.88 -3.67
C LYS A 25 0.01 -16.75 -2.64
N ASP A 26 1.08 -16.72 -1.86
CA ASP A 26 1.25 -15.80 -0.76
C ASP A 26 2.62 -15.14 -0.88
N PHE A 27 2.64 -13.82 -0.81
CA PHE A 27 3.86 -13.03 -0.83
C PHE A 27 3.81 -11.97 0.27
N SER A 28 4.87 -11.94 1.08
CA SER A 28 5.03 -10.94 2.12
C SER A 28 6.44 -10.36 2.11
N PHE A 29 6.56 -9.04 2.25
CA PHE A 29 7.87 -8.40 2.33
C PHE A 29 7.88 -7.22 3.31
N GLU A 30 8.92 -7.16 4.14
CA GLU A 30 9.22 -6.03 5.01
C GLU A 30 10.58 -5.44 4.59
N GLY A 31 10.62 -4.13 4.35
CA GLY A 31 11.87 -3.46 3.98
C GLY A 31 11.66 -2.12 3.28
N SER A 32 12.75 -1.48 2.87
CA SER A 32 12.70 -0.29 2.01
C SER A 32 12.38 -0.69 0.57
N ILE A 33 11.24 -0.24 0.07
CA ILE A 33 10.69 -0.50 -1.27
C ILE A 33 10.12 0.79 -1.86
N GLU A 34 9.95 0.82 -3.18
CA GLU A 34 9.18 1.83 -3.89
C GLU A 34 7.84 1.24 -4.34
N PRO A 35 6.86 2.06 -4.76
CA PRO A 35 5.60 1.57 -5.34
C PRO A 35 5.80 0.65 -6.56
N THR A 36 6.99 0.63 -7.16
CA THR A 36 7.34 -0.26 -8.28
C THR A 36 7.31 -1.75 -7.95
N ILE A 37 7.26 -2.12 -6.67
CA ILE A 37 6.99 -3.50 -6.23
C ILE A 37 5.62 -3.99 -6.72
N PHE A 38 4.66 -3.08 -6.85
CA PHE A 38 3.32 -3.35 -7.37
C PHE A 38 3.23 -3.11 -8.86
N TRP A 39 4.04 -2.21 -9.42
CA TRP A 39 3.98 -1.88 -10.84
C TRP A 39 5.28 -1.22 -11.30
N PRO A 40 6.19 -1.92 -12.00
CA PRO A 40 7.41 -1.31 -12.51
C PRO A 40 7.07 -0.20 -13.50
N SER A 41 7.93 0.81 -13.57
CA SER A 41 7.74 1.94 -14.49
C SER A 41 7.66 1.47 -15.95
N GLU A 42 6.87 2.18 -16.77
CA GLU A 42 6.51 1.82 -18.15
C GLU A 42 7.70 1.53 -19.09
N SER A 43 8.93 1.86 -18.69
CA SER A 43 10.14 1.61 -19.48
C SER A 43 10.63 0.16 -19.47
N ASP A 44 10.17 -0.68 -18.53
CA ASP A 44 10.85 -1.95 -18.21
C ASP A 44 10.23 -3.24 -18.76
N THR A 45 8.99 -3.24 -19.24
CA THR A 45 8.35 -4.45 -19.80
C THR A 45 7.37 -4.14 -20.94
N ALA A 46 7.46 -4.90 -22.05
CA ALA A 46 6.50 -4.85 -23.15
C ALA A 46 5.16 -5.52 -22.83
N GLU A 47 5.12 -6.33 -21.76
CA GLU A 47 3.91 -6.89 -21.17
C GLU A 47 3.60 -6.17 -19.86
N GLU A 48 2.32 -5.87 -19.65
CA GLU A 48 1.82 -5.33 -18.39
C GLU A 48 1.91 -6.41 -17.30
N PRO A 49 2.35 -6.06 -16.06
CA PRO A 49 2.41 -6.99 -14.95
C PRO A 49 1.09 -7.73 -14.68
N HIS A 50 1.19 -9.01 -14.34
CA HIS A 50 0.04 -9.85 -14.01
C HIS A 50 0.39 -10.92 -12.97
N TRP A 51 -0.55 -11.20 -12.06
CA TRP A 51 -0.36 -12.14 -10.94
C TRP A 51 -1.35 -13.31 -11.04
N PRO A 52 -1.06 -14.35 -11.84
CA PRO A 52 -2.03 -15.38 -12.19
C PRO A 52 -2.44 -16.31 -11.02
N SER A 53 -1.63 -16.35 -9.96
CA SER A 53 -1.78 -17.29 -8.85
C SER A 53 -1.86 -16.63 -7.47
N LEU A 54 -1.44 -15.38 -7.34
CA LEU A 54 -1.30 -14.71 -6.05
C LEU A 54 -2.68 -14.40 -5.44
N LYS A 55 -2.84 -14.80 -4.19
CA LYS A 55 -4.04 -14.63 -3.36
C LYS A 55 -3.82 -13.61 -2.27
N ALA A 56 -2.67 -13.67 -1.59
CA ALA A 56 -2.31 -12.76 -0.52
C ALA A 56 -1.04 -11.97 -0.85
N PHE A 57 -1.10 -10.64 -0.71
CA PHE A 57 0.03 -9.74 -0.92
C PHE A 57 0.17 -8.77 0.27
N GLY A 58 1.11 -9.05 1.17
CA GLY A 58 1.36 -8.22 2.36
C GLY A 58 2.66 -7.45 2.28
N LEU A 59 2.64 -6.15 2.51
CA LEU A 59 3.84 -5.31 2.52
C LEU A 59 3.94 -4.49 3.80
N THR A 60 5.16 -4.36 4.29
CA THR A 60 5.48 -3.52 5.44
C THR A 60 6.67 -2.63 5.07
N PRO A 61 6.42 -1.51 4.36
CA PRO A 61 7.49 -0.62 3.94
C PRO A 61 8.15 0.07 5.14
N HIS A 62 9.46 0.28 5.05
CA HIS A 62 10.20 1.09 6.02
C HIS A 62 9.87 2.58 5.91
N GLU A 63 10.19 3.34 6.96
CA GLU A 63 9.94 4.79 7.08
C GLU A 63 10.47 5.62 5.90
N ILE A 64 11.54 5.15 5.25
CA ILE A 64 12.23 5.83 4.15
C ILE A 64 12.35 4.86 2.97
N SER A 65 11.88 5.31 1.80
CA SER A 65 11.99 4.58 0.54
C SER A 65 13.41 4.61 -0.03
N PRO A 66 13.75 3.72 -0.99
CA PRO A 66 15.04 3.73 -1.67
C PRO A 66 15.43 5.08 -2.29
N SER A 67 14.47 5.83 -2.85
CA SER A 67 14.69 7.18 -3.40
C SER A 67 14.81 8.28 -2.34
N GLY A 68 14.69 7.93 -1.05
CA GLY A 68 14.78 8.86 0.06
C GLY A 68 13.48 9.58 0.40
N LYS A 69 12.35 9.22 -0.23
CA LYS A 69 11.03 9.72 0.19
C LYS A 69 10.71 9.19 1.57
N ARG A 70 10.19 10.06 2.44
CA ARG A 70 9.73 9.66 3.77
C ARG A 70 8.26 9.27 3.70
N LEU A 71 7.96 8.03 4.05
CA LEU A 71 6.59 7.56 4.23
C LEU A 71 6.05 8.01 5.58
N LEU A 72 6.92 8.10 6.58
CA LEU A 72 6.59 8.44 7.95
C LEU A 72 7.38 9.66 8.42
N VAL A 73 6.73 10.54 9.17
CA VAL A 73 7.34 11.74 9.76
C VAL A 73 7.01 11.87 11.24
N HIS A 74 8.00 12.32 12.01
CA HIS A 74 7.75 12.81 13.35
C HIS A 74 7.13 14.21 13.26
N LYS A 75 5.84 14.32 13.55
CA LYS A 75 5.15 15.61 13.72
C LYS A 75 4.72 15.73 15.18
N PRO A 76 4.99 16.87 15.86
CA PRO A 76 4.26 17.18 17.07
C PRO A 76 2.82 17.51 16.69
N TRP A 77 1.87 16.65 17.09
CA TRP A 77 0.45 16.91 16.91
C TRP A 77 0.00 17.92 17.96
N ARG A 78 -0.20 19.17 17.54
CA ARG A 78 -0.36 20.35 18.41
C ARG A 78 0.82 20.54 19.37
N SER A 79 0.76 21.59 20.20
CA SER A 79 1.74 21.85 21.25
C SER A 79 1.97 20.57 22.03
N ALA A 80 3.10 19.90 21.81
CA ALA A 80 3.38 18.61 22.43
C ALA A 80 3.40 18.82 23.96
N ASP A 81 2.34 18.36 24.62
CA ASP A 81 2.15 18.56 26.07
C ASP A 81 3.02 17.56 26.86
N ASN A 82 3.58 16.54 26.19
CA ASN A 82 4.45 15.55 26.80
C ASN A 82 5.50 14.96 25.82
N ALA A 83 6.55 14.35 26.38
CA ALA A 83 7.68 13.80 25.62
C ALA A 83 7.32 12.62 24.69
N ALA A 84 6.16 11.99 24.91
CA ALA A 84 5.66 10.88 24.10
C ALA A 84 5.19 11.37 22.72
N ASP A 85 4.60 12.57 22.64
CA ASP A 85 4.12 13.16 21.39
C ASP A 85 5.25 13.41 20.38
N TRP A 86 6.47 13.71 20.86
CA TRP A 86 7.65 13.91 20.01
C TRP A 86 8.17 12.64 19.34
N ARG A 87 7.80 11.46 19.86
CA ARG A 87 8.20 10.17 19.29
C ARG A 87 7.15 9.62 18.33
N ARG A 88 5.97 10.25 18.25
CA ARG A 88 4.92 9.78 17.36
C ARG A 88 5.35 9.91 15.90
N MET A 89 4.98 8.93 15.11
CA MET A 89 5.19 8.89 13.67
C MET A 89 3.83 8.94 12.99
N TYR A 90 3.77 9.71 11.91
CA TYR A 90 2.56 9.94 11.14
C TYR A 90 2.83 9.68 9.66
N PRO A 91 1.85 9.11 8.93
CA PRO A 91 1.92 8.96 7.48
C PRO A 91 2.08 10.29 6.76
N VAL A 92 2.88 10.29 5.69
CA VAL A 92 2.95 11.39 4.72
C VAL A 92 1.97 11.05 3.60
N ASP A 93 0.76 11.61 3.66
CA ASP A 93 -0.37 11.20 2.84
C ASP A 93 -0.05 11.10 1.34
N ASP A 94 0.55 12.13 0.74
CA ASP A 94 0.88 12.13 -0.69
C ASP A 94 1.79 10.95 -1.06
N VAL A 95 2.81 10.67 -0.24
CA VAL A 95 3.77 9.59 -0.49
C VAL A 95 3.11 8.22 -0.28
N VAL A 96 2.34 8.07 0.79
CA VAL A 96 1.67 6.80 1.12
C VAL A 96 0.58 6.47 0.09
N ASN A 97 -0.16 7.47 -0.40
CA ASN A 97 -1.18 7.27 -1.44
C ASN A 97 -0.57 6.79 -2.77
N GLU A 98 0.69 7.11 -3.09
CA GLU A 98 1.37 6.50 -4.25
C GLU A 98 1.42 4.97 -4.14
N TYR A 99 1.67 4.42 -2.94
CA TYR A 99 1.64 2.98 -2.70
C TYR A 99 0.22 2.42 -2.80
N PHE A 100 -0.76 3.14 -2.26
CA PHE A 100 -2.16 2.70 -2.28
C PHE A 100 -2.73 2.65 -3.69
N VAL A 101 -2.41 3.63 -4.55
CA VAL A 101 -2.75 3.63 -5.97
C VAL A 101 -2.07 2.47 -6.70
N ALA A 102 -0.78 2.26 -6.46
CA ALA A 102 -0.04 1.17 -7.10
C ALA A 102 -0.59 -0.20 -6.68
N ALA A 103 -0.97 -0.36 -5.41
CA ALA A 103 -1.63 -1.56 -4.90
C ALA A 103 -2.99 -1.83 -5.56
N ALA A 104 -3.84 -0.80 -5.72
CA ALA A 104 -5.11 -0.94 -6.43
C ALA A 104 -4.89 -1.48 -7.85
N ARG A 105 -3.94 -0.88 -8.60
CA ARG A 105 -3.58 -1.31 -9.95
C ARG A 105 -3.06 -2.75 -9.99
N CYS A 106 -2.21 -3.14 -9.03
CA CYS A 106 -1.75 -4.52 -8.88
C CYS A 106 -2.93 -5.49 -8.66
N VAL A 107 -3.81 -5.20 -7.70
CA VAL A 107 -4.96 -6.03 -7.37
C VAL A 107 -5.92 -6.17 -8.53
N SER A 108 -6.09 -5.12 -9.36
CA SER A 108 -6.90 -5.20 -10.59
C SER A 108 -6.41 -6.27 -11.57
N ARG A 109 -5.15 -6.69 -11.46
CA ARG A 109 -4.49 -7.72 -12.28
C ARG A 109 -4.21 -9.01 -11.51
N MET A 110 -4.81 -9.19 -10.33
CA MET A 110 -4.71 -10.40 -9.50
C MET A 110 -6.04 -11.17 -9.53
N PRO A 111 -6.33 -12.03 -10.52
CA PRO A 111 -7.63 -12.70 -10.68
C PRO A 111 -8.04 -13.62 -9.51
N LYS A 112 -7.12 -13.89 -8.57
CA LYS A 112 -7.37 -14.72 -7.38
C LYS A 112 -7.15 -13.94 -6.08
N ALA A 113 -7.15 -12.60 -6.14
CA ALA A 113 -6.95 -11.76 -4.96
C ALA A 113 -7.96 -12.09 -3.86
N GLU A 114 -7.43 -12.45 -2.69
CA GLU A 114 -8.18 -12.70 -1.46
C GLU A 114 -7.84 -11.64 -0.40
N TYR A 115 -6.58 -11.20 -0.38
CA TYR A 115 -6.07 -10.29 0.62
C TYR A 115 -4.90 -9.44 0.08
N LEU A 116 -4.93 -8.13 0.35
CA LEU A 116 -3.75 -7.27 0.22
C LEU A 116 -3.65 -6.41 1.48
N SER A 117 -2.43 -6.23 1.99
CA SER A 117 -2.16 -5.26 3.04
C SER A 117 -0.92 -4.43 2.77
N ILE A 118 -0.98 -3.15 3.12
CA ILE A 118 0.18 -2.28 3.29
C ILE A 118 0.12 -1.78 4.73
N GLU A 119 1.04 -2.23 5.56
CA GLU A 119 1.15 -1.85 6.97
C GLU A 119 2.30 -0.87 7.17
N LEU A 120 2.01 0.31 7.70
CA LEU A 120 3.01 1.27 8.11
C LEU A 120 3.35 1.02 9.58
N LYS A 121 4.66 0.89 9.89
CA LYS A 121 5.14 0.80 11.28
C LYS A 121 5.18 2.17 11.96
N ASP A 122 4.09 2.92 11.86
CA ASP A 122 3.93 4.20 12.52
C ASP A 122 3.44 4.03 13.97
N SER A 123 2.98 5.09 14.63
CA SER A 123 2.50 4.98 16.01
C SER A 123 1.13 4.33 16.17
N TRP A 124 0.39 4.20 15.07
CA TRP A 124 -1.00 3.77 15.05
C TRP A 124 -1.18 2.45 14.29
N TYR A 125 -0.07 1.89 13.79
CA TYR A 125 -0.04 0.76 12.87
C TYR A 125 -0.97 0.98 11.68
N THR A 126 -0.91 2.18 11.07
CA THR A 126 -1.78 2.52 9.95
C THR A 126 -1.64 1.49 8.84
N SER A 127 -2.76 0.87 8.45
CA SER A 127 -2.77 -0.20 7.47
C SER A 127 -3.88 -0.03 6.45
N LEU A 128 -3.55 -0.08 5.17
CA LEU A 128 -4.54 -0.28 4.11
C LEU A 128 -4.71 -1.77 3.88
N VAL A 129 -5.94 -2.25 3.99
CA VAL A 129 -6.30 -3.65 3.75
C VAL A 129 -7.38 -3.73 2.69
N PHE A 130 -7.15 -4.54 1.66
CA PHE A 130 -8.18 -4.99 0.73
C PHE A 130 -8.46 -6.47 0.98
N CYS A 131 -9.72 -6.84 1.14
CA CYS A 131 -10.11 -8.23 1.36
C CYS A 131 -11.38 -8.55 0.56
N THR A 132 -11.38 -9.69 -0.15
CA THR A 132 -12.52 -10.09 -0.99
C THR A 132 -13.48 -11.06 -0.31
N GLY A 133 -13.21 -11.42 0.95
CA GLY A 133 -14.12 -12.20 1.76
C GLY A 133 -13.44 -12.82 2.97
N TYR A 134 -13.81 -12.35 4.17
CA TYR A 134 -13.79 -13.25 5.31
C TYR A 134 -14.98 -14.20 5.14
N PRO A 135 -14.78 -15.53 4.99
CA PRO A 135 -15.89 -16.47 4.88
C PRO A 135 -16.84 -16.44 6.10
N ASP A 136 -16.39 -15.85 7.22
CA ASP A 136 -17.13 -15.77 8.48
C ASP A 136 -17.69 -14.37 8.82
N SER A 137 -17.41 -13.34 8.01
CA SER A 137 -17.84 -11.94 8.28
C SER A 137 -18.28 -11.22 7.00
N PRO A 138 -19.53 -11.41 6.54
CA PRO A 138 -20.04 -10.80 5.30
C PRO A 138 -20.23 -9.27 5.38
N ASP A 139 -20.16 -8.69 6.57
CA ASP A 139 -20.34 -7.25 6.83
C ASP A 139 -19.02 -6.47 6.83
N GLU A 140 -17.86 -7.14 6.66
CA GLU A 140 -16.56 -6.47 6.62
C GLU A 140 -16.40 -5.68 5.30
N PRO A 141 -15.85 -4.45 5.35
CA PRO A 141 -15.64 -3.65 4.16
C PRO A 141 -14.58 -4.28 3.26
N VAL A 142 -14.76 -4.13 1.94
CA VAL A 142 -13.81 -4.66 0.93
C VAL A 142 -12.48 -3.90 1.00
N LEU A 143 -12.51 -2.63 1.40
CA LEU A 143 -11.33 -1.81 1.66
C LEU A 143 -11.41 -1.20 3.07
N ARG A 144 -10.38 -1.38 3.89
CA ARG A 144 -10.26 -0.72 5.19
C ARG A 144 -8.96 0.06 5.26
N LEU A 145 -9.03 1.32 5.69
CA LEU A 145 -7.87 2.06 6.18
C LEU A 145 -7.95 2.09 7.71
N SER A 146 -7.16 1.25 8.35
CA SER A 146 -7.10 1.17 9.81
C SER A 146 -5.99 2.04 10.38
N GLY A 147 -6.09 2.32 11.68
CA GLY A 147 -5.09 3.05 12.44
C GLY A 147 -5.39 4.54 12.43
N GLY A 148 -5.82 5.05 13.59
CA GLY A 148 -6.21 6.45 13.84
C GLY A 148 -5.03 7.44 13.80
N GLY A 149 -4.12 7.31 12.84
CA GLY A 149 -2.98 8.21 12.66
C GLY A 149 -3.27 9.42 11.77
N GLY A 150 -4.54 9.64 11.39
CA GLY A 150 -4.94 10.76 10.53
C GLY A 150 -4.52 10.62 9.07
N SER A 151 -4.16 9.42 8.60
CA SER A 151 -3.90 9.23 7.17
C SER A 151 -5.19 9.33 6.37
N THR A 152 -5.12 9.98 5.22
CA THR A 152 -6.28 10.23 4.36
C THR A 152 -6.13 9.49 3.03
N ILE A 153 -7.20 8.81 2.59
CA ILE A 153 -7.32 8.33 1.21
C ILE A 153 -7.63 9.51 0.30
N LEU A 154 -6.74 9.81 -0.64
CA LEU A 154 -6.97 10.86 -1.64
C LEU A 154 -8.03 10.42 -2.67
N GLU A 155 -8.71 11.38 -3.28
CA GLU A 155 -9.79 11.13 -4.27
C GLU A 155 -9.32 10.22 -5.42
N GLU A 156 -8.09 10.41 -5.92
CA GLU A 156 -7.51 9.57 -6.96
C GLU A 156 -7.35 8.11 -6.49
N THR A 157 -6.86 7.91 -5.27
CA THR A 157 -6.69 6.59 -4.66
C THR A 157 -8.03 5.87 -4.54
N GLU A 158 -9.05 6.55 -4.02
CA GLU A 158 -10.40 5.98 -3.91
C GLU A 158 -10.95 5.60 -5.29
N LYS A 159 -10.78 6.47 -6.29
CA LYS A 159 -11.23 6.22 -7.67
C LYS A 159 -10.58 4.96 -8.27
N GLU A 160 -9.29 4.75 -8.03
CA GLU A 160 -8.59 3.54 -8.50
C GLU A 160 -9.08 2.27 -7.78
N TRP A 161 -9.35 2.36 -6.48
CA TRP A 161 -9.93 1.23 -5.74
C TRP A 161 -11.36 0.90 -6.18
N ARG A 162 -12.20 1.90 -6.48
CA ARG A 162 -13.55 1.66 -7.03
C ARG A 162 -13.51 0.86 -8.33
N LYS A 163 -12.62 1.23 -9.26
CA LYS A 163 -12.40 0.47 -10.51
C LYS A 163 -11.93 -0.96 -10.23
N THR A 164 -11.01 -1.10 -9.29
CA THR A 164 -10.44 -2.40 -8.91
C THR A 164 -11.50 -3.33 -8.33
N VAL A 165 -12.36 -2.81 -7.46
CA VAL A 165 -13.49 -3.54 -6.87
C VAL A 165 -14.49 -3.98 -7.94
N GLU A 166 -14.81 -3.12 -8.91
CA GLU A 166 -15.67 -3.45 -10.04
C GLU A 166 -15.11 -4.61 -10.87
N ILE A 167 -13.79 -4.63 -11.13
CA ILE A 167 -13.11 -5.73 -11.84
C ILE A 167 -13.27 -7.08 -11.12
N HIS A 168 -13.31 -7.05 -9.79
CA HIS A 168 -13.52 -8.24 -8.95
C HIS A 168 -15.00 -8.62 -8.78
N ASN A 169 -15.93 -7.89 -9.42
CA ASN A 169 -17.38 -8.06 -9.27
C ASN A 169 -17.86 -7.97 -7.81
N LEU A 170 -17.23 -7.10 -7.02
CA LEU A 170 -17.59 -6.84 -5.63
C LEU A 170 -18.33 -5.49 -5.52
N GLU A 171 -19.08 -5.31 -4.42
CA GLU A 171 -19.66 -4.01 -4.08
C GLU A 171 -18.62 -3.17 -3.31
N PHE A 172 -18.46 -1.91 -3.69
CA PHE A 172 -17.48 -1.05 -3.03
C PHE A 172 -17.97 -0.60 -1.66
N SER A 173 -17.31 -1.09 -0.62
CA SER A 173 -17.43 -0.64 0.76
C SER A 173 -16.05 -0.24 1.27
N MET A 174 -15.97 0.94 1.90
CA MET A 174 -14.74 1.47 2.46
C MET A 174 -14.99 1.96 3.88
N GLU A 175 -14.14 1.53 4.81
CA GLU A 175 -14.11 2.02 6.20
C GLU A 175 -12.77 2.72 6.44
N VAL A 176 -12.82 3.85 7.13
CA VAL A 176 -11.63 4.56 7.61
C VAL A 176 -11.79 4.70 9.11
N ASP A 177 -10.88 4.13 9.88
CA ASP A 177 -10.90 4.25 11.34
C ASP A 177 -10.70 5.74 11.71
N GLU A 178 -11.70 6.34 12.36
CA GLU A 178 -11.56 7.67 12.95
C GLU A 178 -10.70 7.60 14.22
N GLU A 179 -9.95 8.66 14.54
CA GLU A 179 -9.33 8.81 15.87
C GLU A 179 -10.44 8.72 16.94
N GLN A 180 -10.29 7.81 17.90
CA GLN A 180 -11.03 7.94 19.15
C GLN A 180 -10.34 9.02 19.98
N ASP A 181 -11.02 10.17 20.13
CA ASP A 181 -10.64 11.30 21.00
C ASP A 181 -10.29 10.89 22.44
#